data_AF-A0A3D0WY03-F1
#
_entry.id   AF-A0A3D0WY03-F1
#
_cell.length_a   1.000
_cell.length_b   1.000
_cell.length_c   1.000
_cell.angle_alpha   90.00
_cell.angle_beta   90.00
_cell.angle_gamma   90.00
#
_symmetry.space_group_name_H-M   'P 1'
#
loop_
_entity.id
_entity.type
_entity.pdbx_description
1 polymer ?
#
loop_
_entity_poly.entity_id
_entity_poly.type
_entity_poly.pdbx_seq_one_letter_code
_entity_poly.pdbx_strand_id
1 'polypeptide(L)'
;MSKGVLELLPDDSAEDDASYLTSLLHIMVSLKQASEGRPIALPDEFVREVISADRTGFCKKLREYLSGFGLTITDGELAYLRVHLPGGYGGGGYREAGETGVPFDRLAEEVLYEVEKRFGTDLKADSRFVAALSRYLKLTFYRAKLGIQIKNSMLGAVRDRYGELFDVVEKACRLIFSKYNVLFPEDEIGFLVLYIGARLEQTARR
;
A
#
# COMPACT_ATOMS: atom_id res chain seq x y z
N MET A 1 -12.14 8.77 -12.68
CA MET A 1 -12.35 8.83 -11.22
C MET A 1 -11.03 8.77 -10.46
N SER A 2 -10.28 7.65 -10.50
CA SER A 2 -9.02 7.51 -9.73
C SER A 2 -7.94 8.54 -10.10
N LYS A 3 -7.82 8.91 -11.38
CA LYS A 3 -6.89 9.95 -11.84
C LYS A 3 -7.20 11.34 -11.26
N GLY A 4 -8.48 11.69 -11.11
CA GLY A 4 -8.88 12.99 -10.57
C GLY A 4 -8.71 13.11 -9.06
N VAL A 5 -8.62 11.99 -8.33
CA VAL A 5 -8.21 12.01 -6.90
C VAL A 5 -6.74 12.39 -6.76
N LEU A 6 -5.90 12.01 -7.74
CA LEU A 6 -4.47 12.35 -7.73
C LEU A 6 -4.23 13.84 -8.03
N GLU A 7 -5.10 14.47 -8.82
CA GLU A 7 -5.09 15.92 -9.08
C GLU A 7 -5.44 16.76 -7.83
N LEU A 8 -5.96 16.14 -6.76
CA LEU A 8 -6.20 16.81 -5.47
C LEU A 8 -4.95 16.85 -4.58
N LEU A 9 -3.87 16.17 -4.97
CA LEU A 9 -2.62 16.14 -4.23
C LEU A 9 -1.73 17.35 -4.62
N PRO A 10 -0.85 17.83 -3.73
CA PRO A 10 0.09 18.92 -4.08
C PRO A 10 0.99 18.53 -5.25
N ASP A 11 1.42 19.50 -6.08
CA ASP A 11 2.18 19.25 -7.33
C ASP A 11 3.48 18.44 -7.13
N ASP A 12 4.13 18.50 -5.97
CA ASP A 12 5.37 17.76 -5.66
C ASP A 12 5.14 16.35 -5.05
N SER A 13 3.91 15.82 -5.06
CA SER A 13 3.58 14.62 -4.28
C SER A 13 3.84 13.28 -5.02
N ALA A 14 3.97 13.28 -6.34
CA ALA A 14 4.22 12.08 -7.14
C ALA A 14 5.58 12.17 -7.86
N GLU A 15 6.66 12.10 -7.10
CA GLU A 15 8.03 12.23 -7.61
C GLU A 15 8.49 11.02 -8.46
N ASP A 16 7.81 9.87 -8.38
CA ASP A 16 8.09 8.69 -9.21
C ASP A 16 6.85 7.85 -9.59
N ASP A 17 6.96 7.08 -10.69
CA ASP A 17 5.91 6.21 -11.24
C ASP A 17 5.38 5.20 -10.21
N ALA A 18 6.22 4.76 -9.28
CA ALA A 18 5.87 3.75 -8.30
C ALA A 18 5.01 4.30 -7.16
N SER A 19 5.28 5.54 -6.73
CA SER A 19 4.48 6.31 -5.78
C SER A 19 3.12 6.64 -6.38
N TYR A 20 3.07 6.95 -7.68
CA TYR A 20 1.83 7.08 -8.43
C TYR A 20 1.03 5.77 -8.44
N LEU A 21 1.65 4.64 -8.80
CA LEU A 21 1.00 3.33 -8.85
C LEU A 21 0.50 2.88 -7.47
N THR A 22 1.26 3.14 -6.41
CA THR A 22 0.87 2.82 -5.03
C THR A 22 -0.33 3.67 -4.59
N SER A 23 -0.30 4.96 -4.90
CA SER A 23 -1.42 5.87 -4.63
C SER A 23 -2.67 5.42 -5.38
N LEU A 24 -2.52 5.09 -6.66
CA LEU A 24 -3.59 4.57 -7.49
C LEU A 24 -4.16 3.27 -6.92
N LEU A 25 -3.31 2.36 -6.44
CA LEU A 25 -3.74 1.12 -5.79
C LEU A 25 -4.63 1.41 -4.57
N HIS A 26 -4.18 2.27 -3.66
CA HIS A 26 -4.96 2.62 -2.46
C HIS A 26 -6.29 3.30 -2.79
N ILE A 27 -6.30 4.18 -3.80
CA ILE A 27 -7.53 4.80 -4.32
C ILE A 27 -8.46 3.73 -4.87
N MET A 28 -7.97 2.85 -5.73
CA MET A 28 -8.79 1.80 -6.34
C MET A 28 -9.37 0.86 -5.28
N VAL A 29 -8.58 0.46 -4.29
CA VAL A 29 -9.03 -0.39 -3.17
C VAL A 29 -10.14 0.33 -2.38
N SER A 30 -9.90 1.57 -1.96
CA SER A 30 -10.88 2.34 -1.18
C SER A 30 -12.18 2.58 -1.94
N LEU A 31 -12.10 2.98 -3.23
CA LEU A 31 -13.29 3.20 -4.06
C LEU A 31 -14.06 1.92 -4.34
N LYS A 32 -13.38 0.79 -4.57
CA LYS A 32 -14.03 -0.50 -4.75
C LYS A 32 -14.78 -0.92 -3.50
N GLN A 33 -14.15 -0.80 -2.34
CA GLN A 33 -14.74 -1.13 -1.04
C GLN A 33 -15.97 -0.26 -0.75
N ALA A 34 -15.88 1.05 -1.02
CA ALA A 34 -17.01 1.98 -0.92
C ALA A 34 -18.17 1.57 -1.85
N SER A 35 -17.88 1.26 -3.11
CA SER A 35 -18.90 0.85 -4.08
C SER A 35 -19.58 -0.49 -3.74
N GLU A 36 -18.90 -1.37 -3.02
CA GLU A 36 -19.40 -2.68 -2.61
C GLU A 36 -20.07 -2.67 -1.22
N GLY A 37 -20.15 -1.51 -0.56
CA GLY A 37 -20.72 -1.37 0.78
C GLY A 37 -19.92 -2.12 1.86
N ARG A 38 -18.62 -2.36 1.62
CA ARG A 38 -17.71 -3.06 2.54
C ARG A 38 -16.60 -2.11 3.01
N PRO A 39 -16.91 -1.14 3.89
CA PRO A 39 -15.98 -0.09 4.26
C PRO A 39 -14.71 -0.66 4.90
N ILE A 40 -13.59 0.04 4.72
CA ILE A 40 -12.32 -0.33 5.35
C ILE A 40 -12.46 -0.14 6.86
N ALA A 41 -12.35 -1.24 7.60
CA ALA A 41 -12.41 -1.23 9.06
C ALA A 41 -11.08 -0.72 9.63
N LEU A 42 -11.13 0.45 10.27
CA LEU A 42 -10.03 1.04 11.04
C LEU A 42 -10.49 1.28 12.48
N PRO A 43 -9.58 1.27 13.47
CA PRO A 43 -9.95 1.62 14.85
C PRO A 43 -10.56 3.02 14.94
N ASP A 44 -11.68 3.19 15.65
CA ASP A 44 -12.41 4.47 15.74
C ASP A 44 -11.57 5.62 16.31
N GLU A 45 -10.66 5.31 17.24
CA GLU A 45 -9.72 6.28 17.78
C GLU A 45 -8.77 6.79 16.70
N PHE A 46 -8.23 5.88 15.89
CA PHE A 46 -7.35 6.21 14.77
C PHE A 46 -8.07 7.04 13.71
N VAL A 47 -9.31 6.68 13.34
CA VAL A 47 -10.11 7.45 12.38
C VAL A 47 -10.33 8.88 12.90
N ARG A 48 -10.73 9.03 14.16
CA ARG A 48 -10.95 10.35 14.77
C ARG A 48 -9.67 11.17 14.80
N GLU A 49 -8.55 10.57 15.16
CA GLU A 49 -7.23 11.23 15.12
C GLU A 49 -6.98 11.76 13.71
N VAL A 50 -7.05 10.89 12.70
CA VAL A 50 -6.71 11.23 11.32
C VAL A 50 -7.60 12.32 10.73
N ILE A 51 -8.91 12.21 10.94
CA ILE A 51 -9.87 13.19 10.43
C ILE A 51 -9.72 14.53 11.16
N SER A 52 -9.48 14.53 12.46
CA SER A 52 -9.34 15.77 13.25
C SER A 52 -8.05 16.53 12.94
N ALA A 53 -6.96 15.83 12.62
CA ALA A 53 -5.69 16.49 12.29
C ALA A 53 -5.55 16.88 10.80
N ASP A 54 -6.58 16.67 9.98
CA ASP A 54 -6.59 17.08 8.57
C ASP A 54 -6.73 18.60 8.39
N ARG A 55 -5.63 19.33 8.62
CA ARG A 55 -5.59 20.80 8.50
C ARG A 55 -5.66 21.32 7.06
N THR A 56 -5.46 20.47 6.06
CA THR A 56 -5.45 20.86 4.64
C THR A 56 -6.85 20.85 4.02
N GLY A 57 -7.85 20.29 4.72
CA GLY A 57 -9.19 20.07 4.20
C GLY A 57 -9.24 19.02 3.10
N PHE A 58 -8.20 18.19 2.96
CA PHE A 58 -8.12 17.15 1.94
C PHE A 58 -9.30 16.17 2.04
N CYS A 59 -9.60 15.67 3.23
CA CYS A 59 -10.68 14.71 3.46
C CYS A 59 -12.03 15.29 3.06
N LYS A 60 -12.25 16.59 3.33
CA LYS A 60 -13.47 17.30 2.93
C LYS A 60 -13.57 17.41 1.39
N LYS A 61 -12.52 17.89 0.73
CA LYS A 61 -12.47 18.03 -0.75
C LYS A 61 -12.68 16.68 -1.44
N LEU A 62 -12.03 15.63 -0.94
CA LEU A 62 -12.16 14.29 -1.49
C LEU A 62 -13.60 13.75 -1.34
N ARG A 63 -14.22 13.95 -0.18
CA ARG A 63 -15.63 13.56 0.04
C ARG A 63 -16.56 14.27 -0.94
N GLU A 64 -16.40 15.59 -1.11
CA GLU A 64 -17.19 16.40 -2.05
C GLU A 64 -17.00 15.93 -3.50
N TYR A 65 -15.74 15.71 -3.91
CA TYR A 65 -15.40 15.22 -5.23
C TYR A 65 -16.07 13.87 -5.55
N LEU A 66 -15.98 12.90 -4.63
CA LEU A 66 -16.55 11.56 -4.83
C LEU A 66 -18.08 11.56 -4.75
N SER A 67 -18.67 12.43 -3.92
CA SER A 67 -20.12 12.63 -3.87
C SER A 67 -20.67 13.13 -5.20
N GLY A 68 -19.90 13.93 -5.94
CA GLY A 68 -20.23 14.35 -7.32
C GLY A 68 -20.40 13.19 -8.32
N PHE A 69 -19.88 12.00 -7.99
CA PHE A 69 -20.06 10.77 -8.76
C PHE A 69 -21.08 9.80 -8.13
N GLY A 70 -21.82 10.22 -7.10
CA GLY A 70 -22.80 9.38 -6.41
C GLY A 70 -22.19 8.33 -5.47
N LEU A 71 -20.89 8.42 -5.17
CA LEU A 71 -20.23 7.52 -4.22
C LEU A 71 -20.30 8.08 -2.80
N THR A 72 -20.77 7.25 -1.86
CA THR A 72 -20.73 7.57 -0.43
C THR A 72 -19.47 6.97 0.16
N ILE A 73 -18.56 7.81 0.66
CA ILE A 73 -17.30 7.41 1.29
C ILE A 73 -17.38 7.62 2.81
N THR A 74 -16.90 6.65 3.58
CA THR A 74 -16.90 6.70 5.05
C THR A 74 -15.69 7.45 5.60
N ASP A 75 -15.75 7.87 6.87
CA ASP A 75 -14.61 8.49 7.55
C ASP A 75 -13.42 7.53 7.67
N GLY A 76 -13.67 6.23 7.80
CA GLY A 76 -12.63 5.20 7.76
C GLY A 76 -11.90 5.16 6.42
N GLU A 77 -12.62 5.26 5.30
CA GLU A 77 -12.01 5.30 3.96
C GLU A 77 -11.26 6.61 3.68
N LEU A 78 -11.75 7.74 4.20
CA LEU A 78 -11.05 9.02 4.13
C LEU A 78 -9.79 9.00 4.97
N ALA A 79 -9.83 8.46 6.20
CA ALA A 79 -8.66 8.29 7.04
C ALA A 79 -7.64 7.34 6.39
N TYR A 80 -8.12 6.23 5.81
CA TYR A 80 -7.30 5.32 5.02
C TYR A 80 -6.57 6.05 3.89
N LEU A 81 -7.29 6.73 3.01
CA LEU A 81 -6.69 7.45 1.88
C LEU A 81 -5.77 8.58 2.34
N ARG A 82 -6.13 9.32 3.38
CA ARG A 82 -5.33 10.43 3.90
C ARG A 82 -3.95 9.98 4.37
N VAL A 83 -3.86 8.78 4.94
CA VAL A 83 -2.61 8.21 5.45
C VAL A 83 -1.76 7.61 4.33
N HIS A 84 -2.38 7.10 3.27
CA HIS A 84 -1.71 6.34 2.23
C HIS A 84 -1.31 7.17 1.00
N LEU A 85 -1.91 8.35 0.82
CA LEU A 85 -1.59 9.25 -0.30
C LEU A 85 -0.46 10.21 0.04
N PRO A 86 0.41 10.57 -0.93
CA PRO A 86 1.50 11.50 -0.68
C PRO A 86 0.99 12.92 -0.38
N GLY A 87 1.73 13.66 0.46
CA GLY A 87 1.20 14.86 1.13
C GLY A 87 0.16 14.55 2.23
N GLY A 88 -0.11 13.26 2.45
CA GLY A 88 -0.91 12.60 3.47
C GLY A 88 -0.47 12.81 4.91
N TYR A 89 -1.40 13.17 5.78
CA TYR A 89 -1.28 13.31 7.25
C TYR A 89 0.07 13.80 7.81
N GLY A 90 0.14 15.09 8.13
CA GLY A 90 1.26 15.70 8.89
C GLY A 90 1.22 15.45 10.40
N GLY A 91 0.30 14.59 10.88
CA GLY A 91 0.21 14.20 12.29
C GLY A 91 1.24 13.13 12.64
N GLY A 92 1.95 13.33 13.75
CA GLY A 92 3.09 12.54 14.20
C GLY A 92 2.84 11.03 14.28
N GLY A 93 1.61 10.54 14.47
CA GLY A 93 1.36 9.11 14.68
C GLY A 93 1.83 8.17 13.54
N TYR A 94 1.67 8.56 12.27
CA TYR A 94 2.06 7.74 11.11
C TYR A 94 3.41 8.16 10.48
N ARG A 95 3.81 9.44 10.63
CA ARG A 95 5.13 9.94 10.18
C ARG A 95 6.25 9.67 11.21
N GLU A 96 5.98 9.74 12.51
CA GLU A 96 6.94 9.39 13.59
C GLU A 96 6.98 7.88 13.87
N ALA A 97 5.96 7.12 13.46
CA ALA A 97 6.12 5.67 13.23
C ALA A 97 7.20 5.35 12.16
N GLY A 98 7.77 6.37 11.53
CA GLY A 98 8.93 6.28 10.66
C GLY A 98 10.25 5.93 11.34
N GLU A 99 10.39 6.10 12.65
CA GLU A 99 11.59 5.67 13.40
C GLU A 99 11.34 4.36 14.14
N THR A 100 10.87 3.33 13.44
CA THR A 100 10.81 1.97 14.03
C THR A 100 12.20 1.36 14.28
N GLY A 101 13.28 2.04 13.88
CA GLY A 101 14.63 1.46 13.76
C GLY A 101 14.70 0.31 12.73
N VAL A 102 13.61 0.04 12.00
CA VAL A 102 13.54 -1.05 11.03
C VAL A 102 14.12 -0.56 9.70
N PRO A 103 15.17 -1.23 9.17
CA PRO A 103 15.82 -0.82 7.93
C PRO A 103 15.03 -1.32 6.71
N PHE A 104 13.89 -0.69 6.39
CA PHE A 104 12.98 -1.15 5.33
C PHE A 104 13.63 -1.30 3.95
N ASP A 105 14.64 -0.49 3.62
CA ASP A 105 15.39 -0.63 2.36
C ASP A 105 16.11 -1.99 2.31
N ARG A 106 16.75 -2.39 3.42
CA ARG A 106 17.38 -3.72 3.52
C ARG A 106 16.36 -4.84 3.51
N LEU A 107 15.21 -4.66 4.17
CA LEU A 107 14.15 -5.67 4.15
C LEU A 107 13.56 -5.85 2.75
N ALA A 108 13.44 -4.76 1.97
CA ALA A 108 13.02 -4.83 0.58
C ALA A 108 14.04 -5.63 -0.25
N GLU A 109 15.33 -5.36 -0.09
CA GLU A 109 16.39 -6.13 -0.75
C GLU A 109 16.40 -7.61 -0.33
N GLU A 110 16.16 -7.92 0.94
CA GLU A 110 16.03 -9.30 1.45
C GLU A 110 14.83 -10.02 0.80
N VAL A 111 13.67 -9.36 0.71
CA VAL A 111 12.48 -9.92 0.03
C VAL A 111 12.78 -10.17 -1.45
N LEU A 112 13.38 -9.19 -2.13
CA LEU A 112 13.73 -9.34 -3.54
C LEU A 112 14.75 -10.45 -3.72
N TYR A 113 15.77 -10.57 -2.87
CA TYR A 113 16.76 -11.64 -2.96
C TYR A 113 16.13 -13.04 -2.98
N GLU A 114 15.13 -13.31 -2.14
CA GLU A 114 14.41 -14.59 -2.16
C GLU A 114 13.62 -14.82 -3.46
N VAL A 115 13.04 -13.76 -4.02
CA VAL A 115 12.37 -13.79 -5.34
C VAL A 115 13.37 -14.06 -6.46
N GLU A 116 14.47 -13.30 -6.52
CA GLU A 116 15.50 -13.44 -7.56
C GLU A 116 16.14 -14.82 -7.55
N LYS A 117 16.36 -15.41 -6.36
CA LYS A 117 16.86 -16.77 -6.21
C LYS A 117 15.96 -17.82 -6.89
N ARG A 118 14.64 -17.58 -6.92
CA ARG A 118 13.68 -18.50 -7.54
C ARG A 118 13.51 -18.23 -9.04
N PHE A 119 13.49 -16.96 -9.44
CA PHE A 119 13.11 -16.53 -10.80
C PHE A 119 14.28 -16.09 -11.68
N GLY A 120 15.51 -16.04 -11.16
CA GLY A 120 16.73 -15.77 -11.93
C GLY A 120 16.79 -14.38 -12.58
N THR A 121 16.00 -13.43 -12.10
CA THR A 121 15.89 -12.07 -12.65
C THR A 121 16.47 -11.07 -11.65
N ASP A 122 17.36 -10.16 -12.06
CA ASP A 122 17.87 -9.09 -11.19
C ASP A 122 16.85 -7.94 -11.11
N LEU A 123 16.08 -7.93 -10.02
CA LEU A 123 15.11 -6.90 -9.69
C LEU A 123 15.73 -5.75 -8.89
N LYS A 124 16.81 -6.01 -8.16
CA LYS A 124 17.52 -5.01 -7.34
C LYS A 124 18.28 -3.98 -8.18
N ALA A 125 18.62 -4.29 -9.43
CA ALA A 125 19.25 -3.34 -10.36
C ALA A 125 18.46 -2.02 -10.53
N ASP A 126 17.16 -2.03 -10.26
CA ASP A 126 16.31 -0.84 -10.31
C ASP A 126 16.12 -0.23 -8.91
N SER A 127 17.00 0.69 -8.55
CA SER A 127 16.97 1.36 -7.23
C SER A 127 15.65 2.07 -6.93
N ARG A 128 14.93 2.55 -7.96
CA ARG A 128 13.60 3.17 -7.79
C ARG A 128 12.56 2.13 -7.37
N PHE A 129 12.62 0.93 -7.96
CA PHE A 129 11.75 -0.18 -7.58
C PHE A 129 12.02 -0.64 -6.14
N VAL A 130 13.30 -0.74 -5.74
CA VAL A 130 13.67 -1.07 -4.34
C VAL A 130 13.14 -0.03 -3.36
N ALA A 131 13.33 1.27 -3.64
CA ALA A 131 12.83 2.35 -2.80
C ALA A 131 11.30 2.33 -2.66
N ALA A 132 10.60 2.06 -3.76
CA ALA A 132 9.14 1.95 -3.73
C ALA A 132 8.65 0.73 -2.96
N LEU A 133 9.29 -0.43 -3.12
CA LEU A 133 8.98 -1.62 -2.33
C LEU A 133 9.24 -1.39 -0.83
N SER A 134 10.34 -0.70 -0.48
CA SER A 134 10.64 -0.30 0.90
C SER A 134 9.51 0.55 1.51
N ARG A 135 9.03 1.55 0.78
CA ARG A 135 7.87 2.38 1.21
C ARG A 135 6.62 1.52 1.40
N TYR A 136 6.33 0.61 0.48
CA TYR A 136 5.18 -0.29 0.58
C TYR A 136 5.29 -1.25 1.80
N LEU A 137 6.47 -1.83 2.02
CA LEU A 137 6.73 -2.71 3.16
C LEU A 137 6.60 -1.96 4.49
N LYS A 138 7.11 -0.74 4.57
CA LYS A 138 6.93 0.14 5.74
C LYS A 138 5.46 0.34 6.09
N LEU A 139 4.65 0.65 5.09
CA LEU A 139 3.22 0.85 5.26
C LEU A 139 2.50 -0.43 5.68
N THR A 140 2.78 -1.53 4.99
CA THR A 140 2.20 -2.85 5.26
C THR A 140 2.57 -3.37 6.64
N PHE A 141 3.82 -3.17 7.06
CA PHE A 141 4.30 -3.48 8.39
C PHE A 141 3.50 -2.77 9.48
N TYR A 142 3.28 -1.47 9.30
CA TYR A 142 2.55 -0.69 10.28
C TYR A 142 1.07 -1.11 10.34
N ARG A 143 0.42 -1.35 9.19
CA ARG A 143 -0.95 -1.87 9.16
C ARG A 143 -1.07 -3.19 9.90
N ALA A 144 -0.15 -4.12 9.63
CA ALA A 144 -0.12 -5.41 10.29
C ALA A 144 0.10 -5.28 11.81
N LYS A 145 0.98 -4.37 12.26
CA LYS A 145 1.18 -4.03 13.69
C LYS A 145 -0.10 -3.51 14.36
N LEU A 146 -0.88 -2.69 13.66
CA LEU A 146 -2.14 -2.14 14.16
C LEU A 146 -3.35 -3.08 13.98
N GLY A 147 -3.16 -4.27 13.38
CA GLY A 147 -4.28 -5.17 13.06
C GLY A 147 -5.22 -4.63 11.99
N ILE A 148 -4.81 -3.64 11.21
CA ILE A 148 -5.59 -3.10 10.09
C ILE A 148 -5.56 -4.13 8.96
N GLN A 149 -6.74 -4.64 8.59
CA GLN A 149 -6.88 -5.60 7.51
C GLN A 149 -7.46 -4.94 6.26
N ILE A 150 -6.72 -5.00 5.17
CA ILE A 150 -7.21 -4.60 3.84
C ILE A 150 -7.58 -5.87 3.09
N LYS A 151 -8.77 -5.92 2.51
CA LYS A 151 -9.17 -7.03 1.66
C LYS A 151 -8.69 -6.85 0.23
N ASN A 152 -8.05 -7.89 -0.29
CA ASN A 152 -7.67 -8.00 -1.69
C ASN A 152 -8.73 -8.81 -2.42
N SER A 153 -9.71 -8.12 -3.00
CA SER A 153 -10.76 -8.72 -3.84
C SER A 153 -10.24 -9.54 -5.03
N MET A 154 -8.97 -9.34 -5.44
CA MET A 154 -8.34 -10.10 -6.52
C MET A 154 -7.51 -11.28 -6.03
N LEU A 155 -7.48 -11.56 -4.72
CA LEU A 155 -6.58 -12.57 -4.13
C LEU A 155 -6.67 -13.94 -4.83
N GLY A 156 -7.88 -14.39 -5.16
CA GLY A 156 -8.08 -15.64 -5.92
C GLY A 156 -7.39 -15.59 -7.29
N ALA A 157 -7.66 -14.56 -8.08
CA ALA A 157 -7.02 -14.39 -9.39
C ALA A 157 -5.50 -14.21 -9.30
N VAL A 158 -4.99 -13.57 -8.23
CA VAL A 158 -3.55 -13.45 -7.97
C VAL A 158 -2.94 -14.82 -7.69
N ARG A 159 -3.57 -15.65 -6.86
CA ARG A 159 -3.11 -17.02 -6.59
C ARG A 159 -3.13 -17.88 -7.84
N ASP A 160 -4.19 -17.79 -8.64
CA ASP A 160 -4.33 -18.57 -9.87
C ASP A 160 -3.24 -18.21 -10.90
N ARG A 161 -2.93 -16.91 -11.06
CA ARG A 161 -1.96 -16.43 -12.05
C ARG A 161 -0.51 -16.48 -11.56
N TYR A 162 -0.27 -16.18 -10.29
CA TYR A 162 1.07 -15.98 -9.72
C TYR A 162 1.37 -16.94 -8.57
N GLY A 163 0.74 -18.12 -8.51
CA GLY A 163 0.84 -19.04 -7.37
C GLY A 163 2.26 -19.32 -6.90
N GLU A 164 3.18 -19.59 -7.82
CA GLU A 164 4.59 -19.82 -7.46
C GLU A 164 5.25 -18.58 -6.84
N LEU A 165 5.00 -17.39 -7.42
CA LEU A 165 5.53 -16.13 -6.87
C LEU A 165 4.88 -15.82 -5.51
N PHE A 166 3.60 -16.16 -5.35
CA PHE A 166 2.87 -16.01 -4.10
C PHE A 166 3.54 -16.79 -2.98
N ASP A 167 3.83 -18.08 -3.20
CA ASP A 167 4.46 -18.93 -2.20
C ASP A 167 5.85 -18.43 -1.80
N VAL A 168 6.63 -17.92 -2.77
CA VAL A 168 7.96 -17.36 -2.53
C VAL A 168 7.87 -16.08 -1.70
N VAL A 169 7.00 -15.14 -2.10
CA VAL A 169 6.83 -13.86 -1.40
C VAL A 169 6.27 -14.09 0.00
N GLU A 170 5.29 -14.98 0.17
CA GLU A 170 4.74 -15.33 1.48
C GLU A 170 5.84 -15.87 2.41
N LYS A 171 6.63 -16.83 1.92
CA LYS A 171 7.72 -17.43 2.70
C LYS A 171 8.79 -16.40 3.04
N ALA A 172 9.18 -15.55 2.09
CA ALA A 172 10.16 -14.49 2.30
C ALA A 172 9.67 -13.52 3.39
N CYS A 173 8.43 -13.02 3.27
CA CYS A 173 7.85 -12.13 4.27
C CYS A 173 7.76 -12.79 5.65
N ARG A 174 7.33 -14.05 5.73
CA ARG A 174 7.28 -14.79 7.01
C ARG A 174 8.66 -14.90 7.66
N LEU A 175 9.69 -15.25 6.89
CA LEU A 175 11.06 -15.36 7.37
C LEU A 175 11.58 -14.01 7.87
N ILE A 176 11.45 -12.95 7.06
CA ILE A 176 12.07 -11.64 7.28
C ILE A 176 11.38 -10.86 8.40
N PHE A 177 10.04 -10.92 8.48
CA PHE A 177 9.26 -10.09 9.41
C PHE A 177 8.90 -10.77 10.73
N SER A 178 9.10 -12.09 10.86
CA SER A 178 8.92 -12.80 12.13
C SER A 178 9.80 -12.24 13.25
N LYS A 179 11.01 -11.76 12.94
CA LYS A 179 11.93 -11.10 13.89
C LYS A 179 11.35 -9.82 14.53
N TYR A 180 10.30 -9.26 13.95
CA TYR A 180 9.59 -8.09 14.45
C TYR A 180 8.21 -8.42 15.04
N ASN A 181 7.89 -9.71 15.18
CA ASN A 181 6.57 -10.23 15.55
C ASN A 181 5.45 -9.72 14.64
N VAL A 182 5.71 -9.68 13.33
CA VAL A 182 4.73 -9.26 12.33
C VAL A 182 4.49 -10.39 11.34
N LEU A 183 3.21 -10.67 11.09
CA LEU A 183 2.75 -11.58 10.06
C LEU A 183 1.86 -10.79 9.11
N PHE A 184 2.16 -10.86 7.81
CA PHE A 184 1.32 -10.24 6.80
C PHE A 184 0.16 -11.18 6.46
N PRO A 185 -1.10 -10.67 6.46
CA PRO A 185 -2.23 -11.45 5.98
C PRO A 185 -2.10 -11.73 4.47
N GLU A 186 -2.76 -12.79 4.00
CA GLU A 186 -2.69 -13.20 2.59
C GLU A 186 -3.10 -12.09 1.62
N ASP A 187 -4.06 -11.25 2.02
CA ASP A 187 -4.50 -10.10 1.24
C ASP A 187 -3.32 -9.14 0.93
N GLU A 188 -2.45 -8.90 1.90
CA GLU A 188 -1.25 -8.04 1.78
C GLU A 188 -0.16 -8.70 0.95
N ILE A 189 0.03 -10.01 1.13
CA ILE A 189 0.92 -10.81 0.27
C ILE A 189 0.44 -10.73 -1.18
N GLY A 190 -0.87 -10.81 -1.43
CA GLY A 190 -1.43 -10.69 -2.78
C GLY A 190 -1.11 -9.35 -3.46
N PHE A 191 -1.12 -8.24 -2.71
CA PHE A 191 -0.71 -6.95 -3.27
C PHE A 191 0.80 -6.89 -3.55
N LEU A 192 1.64 -7.42 -2.66
CA LEU A 192 3.09 -7.54 -2.89
C LEU A 192 3.39 -8.37 -4.15
N VAL A 193 2.69 -9.49 -4.32
CA VAL A 193 2.83 -10.38 -5.47
C VAL A 193 2.44 -9.68 -6.77
N LEU A 194 1.34 -8.92 -6.76
CA LEU A 194 0.96 -8.11 -7.93
C LEU A 194 2.05 -7.10 -8.30
N TYR A 195 2.61 -6.42 -7.30
CA TYR A 195 3.64 -5.40 -7.51
C TYR A 195 4.94 -6.00 -8.06
N ILE A 196 5.43 -7.08 -7.45
CA ILE A 196 6.64 -7.79 -7.87
C ILE A 196 6.43 -8.50 -9.22
N GLY A 197 5.27 -9.12 -9.42
CA GLY A 197 4.89 -9.81 -10.64
C GLY A 197 4.87 -8.87 -11.84
N ALA A 198 4.30 -7.66 -11.68
CA ALA A 198 4.33 -6.64 -12.71
C ALA A 198 5.77 -6.25 -13.10
N ARG A 199 6.70 -6.17 -12.13
CA ARG A 199 8.10 -5.85 -12.40
C ARG A 199 8.83 -7.00 -13.11
N LEU A 200 8.59 -8.24 -12.71
CA LEU A 200 9.14 -9.43 -13.37
C LEU A 200 8.71 -9.51 -14.84
N GLU A 201 7.43 -9.28 -15.13
CA GLU A 201 6.91 -9.28 -16.50
C GLU A 201 7.53 -8.18 -17.38
N GLN A 202 7.84 -7.02 -16.81
CA GLN A 202 8.52 -5.94 -17.54
C GLN A 202 9.97 -6.30 -17.88
N THR A 203 10.69 -6.95 -16.96
CA THR A 203 12.08 -7.37 -17.21
C THR A 203 12.16 -8.51 -18.22
N ALA A 204 11.20 -9.44 -18.22
CA ALA A 204 11.15 -10.55 -19.18
C ALA A 204 10.85 -10.13 -20.63
N ARG A 205 10.38 -8.89 -20.85
CA ARG A 205 10.08 -8.33 -22.19
C ARG A 205 11.25 -7.55 -22.80
N ARG A 206 12.37 -7.43 -22.10
CA ARG A 206 13.61 -6.80 -22.57
C ARG A 206 14.62 -7.86 -22.95
#